data_AF-A0A2M9T5M0-F1
#
_entry.id   AF-A0A2M9T5M0-F1
#
_cell.length_a   1.000
_cell.length_b   1.000
_cell.length_c   1.000
_cell.angle_alpha   90.00
_cell.angle_beta   90.00
_cell.angle_gamma   90.00
#
_symmetry.space_group_name_H-M   'P 1'
#
loop_
_entity.id
_entity.type
_entity.pdbx_description
1 polymer ?
#
loop_
_entity_poly.entity_id
_entity_poly.type
_entity_poly.pdbx_seq_one_letter_code
_entity_poly.pdbx_strand_id
1 'polypeptide(L)' 'MPKHRLLIAGDALTAEEGRLYGPNPAFTPDMDEAMRSVRKLLDFDIETVVCYHGGACRGDIRKQLERIVSSMA' A
#
# COMPACT_ATOMS: atom_id res chain seq x y z
N MET A 1 8.19 -19.94 7.35
CA MET A 1 8.06 -18.47 7.23
C MET A 1 8.75 -18.03 5.94
N PRO A 2 8.18 -17.10 5.16
CA PRO A 2 8.83 -16.56 3.97
C PRO A 2 10.16 -15.88 4.35
N LYS A 3 11.14 -15.97 3.44
CA LYS A 3 12.51 -15.45 3.65
C LYS A 3 12.58 -13.92 3.68
N HIS A 4 11.57 -13.27 3.12
CA HIS A 4 11.44 -11.82 3.04
C HIS A 4 9.99 -11.41 3.34
N ARG A 5 9.82 -10.27 4.02
CA ARG A 5 8.53 -9.61 4.27
C ARG A 5 8.33 -8.46 3.27
N LEU A 6 8.40 -8.81 2.00
CA LEU A 6 8.34 -7.88 0.87
C LEU A 6 6.99 -8.03 0.16
N LEU A 7 6.26 -6.92 0.02
CA LEU A 7 5.10 -6.82 -0.85
C LEU A 7 5.50 -6.08 -2.14
N ILE A 8 5.22 -6.67 -3.30
CA ILE A 8 5.24 -5.96 -4.57
C ILE A 8 3.79 -5.51 -4.82
N ALA A 9 3.52 -4.21 -4.62
CA ALA A 9 2.16 -3.66 -4.68
C ALA A 9 1.74 -3.23 -6.10
N GLY A 10 2.69 -3.00 -7.01
CA GLY A 10 2.39 -2.44 -8.32
C GLY A 10 1.71 -1.07 -8.16
N ASP A 11 0.54 -0.90 -8.76
CA ASP A 11 -0.28 0.32 -8.67
C ASP A 11 -1.43 0.24 -7.65
N ALA A 12 -1.52 -0.86 -6.87
CA ALA A 12 -2.48 -0.95 -5.77
C ALA A 12 -2.18 0.07 -4.66
N LEU A 13 -0.93 0.53 -4.58
CA LEU A 13 -0.44 1.62 -3.75
C LEU A 13 0.50 2.47 -4.58
N THR A 14 0.68 3.72 -4.18
CA THR A 14 1.71 4.60 -4.73
C THR A 14 2.69 4.99 -3.64
N ALA A 15 3.86 5.49 -4.03
CA ALA A 15 4.86 5.98 -3.11
C ALA A 15 5.36 7.37 -3.52
N GLU A 16 5.72 8.18 -2.54
CA GLU A 16 6.40 9.46 -2.74
C GLU A 16 7.30 9.72 -1.52
N GLU A 17 8.56 10.06 -1.78
CA GLU A 17 9.58 10.32 -0.75
C GLU A 17 9.68 9.21 0.34
N GLY A 18 9.53 7.94 -0.08
CA GLY A 18 9.60 6.78 0.82
C GLY A 18 8.37 6.59 1.71
N ARG A 19 7.27 7.30 1.43
CA ARG A 19 5.97 7.15 2.11
C ARG A 19 4.95 6.54 1.17
N LEU A 20 4.09 5.67 1.70
CA LEU A 20 3.00 5.05 0.99
C LEU A 20 1.78 5.98 0.91
N TYR A 21 1.09 5.90 -0.23
CA TYR A 21 -0.18 6.54 -0.51
C TYR A 21 -1.12 5.50 -1.13
N GLY A 22 -2.41 5.82 -1.14
CA GLY A 22 -3.42 4.98 -1.75
C GLY A 22 -3.25 4.85 -3.28
N PRO A 23 -4.13 4.07 -3.92
CA PRO A 23 -4.20 3.98 -5.36
C PRO A 23 -4.55 5.35 -5.97
N ASN A 24 -4.03 5.63 -7.17
CA ASN A 24 -4.25 6.91 -7.83
C ASN A 24 -5.70 6.99 -8.38
N PRO A 25 -6.54 7.93 -7.94
CA PRO A 25 -7.94 8.01 -8.37
C PRO A 25 -8.13 8.22 -9.87
N ALA A 26 -7.17 8.86 -10.56
CA ALA A 26 -7.26 9.10 -12.00
C ALA A 26 -7.13 7.83 -12.84
N PHE A 27 -6.55 6.77 -12.27
CA PHE A 27 -6.24 5.51 -12.95
C PHE A 27 -6.85 4.28 -12.26
N THR A 28 -7.77 4.49 -11.32
CA THR A 28 -8.41 3.42 -10.53
C THR A 28 -9.91 3.42 -10.81
N PRO A 29 -10.43 2.48 -11.65
CA PRO A 29 -11.82 2.48 -12.08
C PRO A 29 -12.85 2.27 -10.96
N ASP A 30 -12.47 1.54 -9.91
CA ASP A 30 -13.30 1.26 -8.74
C ASP A 30 -12.47 1.53 -7.48
N MET A 31 -12.57 2.76 -6.96
CA MET A 31 -11.85 3.17 -5.76
C MET A 31 -12.31 2.43 -4.51
N ASP A 32 -13.59 2.04 -4.43
CA ASP A 32 -14.12 1.34 -3.27
C ASP A 32 -13.58 -0.09 -3.20
N GLU A 33 -13.55 -0.82 -4.32
CA GLU A 33 -12.92 -2.15 -4.38
C GLU A 33 -11.41 -2.08 -4.20
N ALA A 34 -10.74 -1.06 -4.77
CA ALA A 34 -9.32 -0.86 -4.57
C ALA A 34 -8.99 -0.69 -3.08
N MET A 35 -9.80 0.09 -2.36
CA MET A 35 -9.58 0.33 -0.93
C MET A 35 -9.99 -0.85 -0.05
N ARG A 36 -11.02 -1.62 -0.43
CA ARG A 36 -11.28 -2.95 0.17
C ARG A 36 -10.09 -3.89 -0.02
N SER A 37 -9.41 -3.82 -1.16
CA SER A 37 -8.21 -4.62 -1.45
C SER A 37 -7.00 -4.16 -0.65
N VAL A 38 -6.76 -2.85 -0.52
CA VAL A 38 -5.71 -2.28 0.34
C VAL A 38 -5.91 -2.70 1.80
N ARG A 39 -7.16 -2.74 2.29
CA ARG A 39 -7.47 -3.18 3.66
C ARG A 39 -7.02 -4.61 3.94
N LYS A 40 -7.12 -5.53 2.97
CA LYS A 40 -6.64 -6.92 3.10
C LYS A 40 -5.14 -7.00 3.33
N LEU A 41 -4.37 -5.98 2.95
CA LEU A 41 -2.91 -5.95 3.15
C LEU A 41 -2.52 -5.85 4.64
N LEU A 42 -3.42 -5.39 5.51
CA LEU A 42 -3.20 -5.30 6.96
C LEU A 42 -3.08 -6.66 7.65
N ASP A 43 -3.53 -7.74 6.99
CA ASP A 43 -3.48 -9.10 7.51
C ASP A 43 -2.08 -9.73 7.39
N PHE A 44 -1.16 -9.08 6.69
CA PHE A 44 0.21 -9.56 6.46
C PHE A 44 1.24 -8.84 7.33
N ASP A 45 2.31 -9.55 7.70
CA ASP A 45 3.51 -8.95 8.28
C ASP A 45 4.42 -8.46 7.15
N ILE A 46 4.39 -7.15 6.87
CA ILE A 46 5.09 -6.51 5.75
C ILE A 46 6.13 -5.53 6.29
N GLU A 47 7.36 -5.65 5.82
CA GLU A 47 8.48 -4.79 6.19
C GLU A 47 8.86 -3.81 5.06
N THR A 48 8.71 -4.22 3.81
CA THR A 48 9.00 -3.40 2.63
C THR A 48 7.87 -3.53 1.62
N VAL A 49 7.49 -2.41 1.01
CA VAL A 49 6.53 -2.36 -0.11
C VAL A 49 7.23 -1.76 -1.32
N VAL A 50 7.06 -2.35 -2.49
CA VAL A 50 7.53 -1.79 -3.76
C VAL A 50 6.33 -1.42 -4.61
N CYS A 51 6.18 -0.12 -4.88
CA CYS A 51 5.16 0.42 -5.77
C CYS A 51 5.76 0.65 -7.16
N TYR A 52 4.96 0.51 -8.21
CA TYR A 52 5.40 0.83 -9.57
C TYR A 52 5.70 2.34 -9.68
N HIS A 53 4.81 3.18 -9.14
CA HIS A 53 5.04 4.61 -8.98
C HIS A 53 5.66 4.93 -7.61
N GLY A 54 6.88 5.47 -7.62
CA GLY A 54 7.59 5.95 -6.43
C GLY A 54 8.53 4.96 -5.74
N GLY A 55 8.55 3.70 -6.20
CA GLY A 55 9.55 2.72 -5.77
C GLY A 55 9.31 2.12 -4.38
N ALA A 56 10.40 1.88 -3.65
CA ALA A 56 10.37 1.12 -2.40
C ALA A 56 10.13 2.00 -1.16
N CYS A 57 9.17 1.61 -0.33
CA CYS A 57 8.92 2.16 1.00
C CYS A 57 9.32 1.17 2.09
N ARG A 58 9.91 1.69 3.16
CA ARG A 58 10.33 0.95 4.36
C ARG A 58 9.92 1.72 5.62
N GLY A 59 9.98 1.05 6.77
CA GLY A 59 9.61 1.62 8.08
C GLY A 59 8.30 1.04 8.59
N ASP A 60 7.49 1.85 9.29
CA ASP A 60 6.20 1.42 9.87
C ASP A 60 5.11 1.22 8.78
N ILE A 61 5.30 0.22 7.89
CA ILE A 61 4.38 -0.07 6.77
C ILE A 61 2.95 -0.28 7.28
N ARG A 62 2.78 -1.03 8.38
CA ARG A 62 1.46 -1.24 9.01
C ARG A 62 0.77 0.08 9.33
N LYS A 63 1.44 1.02 10.02
CA LYS A 63 0.86 2.33 10.36
C LYS A 63 0.54 3.16 9.12
N GLN A 64 1.36 3.07 8.08
CA GLN A 64 1.09 3.76 6.82
C GLN A 64 -0.14 3.21 6.11
N LEU A 65 -0.31 1.88 6.06
CA LEU A 65 -1.52 1.24 5.54
C LEU A 65 -2.76 1.58 6.37
N GLU A 66 -2.66 1.59 7.70
CA GLU A 66 -3.76 2.00 8.59
C GLU A 66 -4.19 3.44 8.32
N ARG A 67 -3.24 4.36 8.10
CA ARG A 67 -3.54 5.75 7.71
C ARG A 67 -4.29 5.81 6.38
N ILE A 68 -3.83 5.09 5.36
CA ILE A 68 -4.46 5.06 4.03
C ILE A 68 -5.89 4.53 4.12
N VAL A 69 -6.11 3.44 4.86
CA VAL A 69 -7.43 2.84 5.06
C VAL A 69 -8.36 3.76 5.86
N SER A 70 -7.81 4.53 6.81
CA SER A 70 -8.58 5.44 7.66
C SER A 70 -8.90 6.78 6.99
N SER A 71 -8.14 7.21 5.98
CA SER A 71 -8.37 8.47 5.26
C SER A 71 -9.58 8.45 4.30
N MET A 72 -10.35 7.36 4.29
CA MET A 72 -11.55 7.17 3.46
C MET A 72 -12.83 7.02 4.29
N ALA A 73 -12.75 7.26 5.61
CA ALA A 73 -13.90 7.39 6.50
C ALA A 73 -14.45 8.82 6.52
#